data_AF-A0A1X7SU46-F1
#
_entry.id   AF-A0A1X7SU46-F1
#
_cell.length_a   1.000
_cell.length_b   1.000
_cell.length_c   1.000
_cell.angle_alpha   90.00
_cell.angle_beta   90.00
_cell.angle_gamma   90.00
#
_symmetry.space_group_name_H-M   'P 1'
#
loop_
_entity.id
_entity.type
_entity.pdbx_description
1 polymer ?
#
loop_
_entity_poly.entity_id
_entity_poly.type
_entity_poly.pdbx_seq_one_letter_code
_entity_poly.pdbx_strand_id
1 'polypeptide(L)' 'MITKNGFVLLNKFFAYDPKRRVTAEDALKHEYFEESPLPVDPSMFPTWPAKSEMTKKSVRPKSPTAPEGGAFFFNQK' A
#
# COMPACT_ATOMS: atom_id res chain seq x y z
N MET A 1 -13.09 13.70 -15.45
CA MET A 1 -13.57 13.05 -16.68
C MET A 1 -12.50 12.04 -17.09
N ILE A 2 -12.86 10.78 -17.35
CA ILE A 2 -11.91 9.79 -17.84
C ILE A 2 -11.85 9.85 -19.37
N THR A 3 -10.67 9.64 -19.95
CA THR A 3 -10.51 9.54 -21.41
C THR A 3 -11.18 8.27 -21.94
N LYS A 4 -11.44 8.24 -23.26
CA LYS A 4 -12.00 7.06 -23.91
C LYS A 4 -11.08 5.84 -23.74
N ASN A 5 -9.77 6.04 -23.89
CA ASN A 5 -8.79 4.96 -23.76
C ASN A 5 -8.68 4.44 -22.33
N GLY A 6 -8.75 5.34 -21.33
CA GLY A 6 -8.80 4.96 -19.92
C GLY A 6 -10.05 4.15 -19.58
N PHE A 7 -11.21 4.55 -20.10
CA PHE A 7 -12.46 3.80 -19.90
C PHE A 7 -12.39 2.38 -20.49
N VAL A 8 -11.85 2.22 -21.70
CA VAL A 8 -11.66 0.91 -22.33
C VAL A 8 -10.71 0.04 -21.52
N LEU A 9 -9.59 0.60 -21.05
CA LEU A 9 -8.61 -0.14 -20.25
C LEU A 9 -9.20 -0.60 -18.90
N LEU A 10 -9.93 0.27 -18.20
CA LEU A 10 -10.58 -0.08 -16.94
C LEU A 10 -11.63 -1.20 -17.09
N ASN A 11 -12.41 -1.18 -18.16
CA ASN A 11 -13.36 -2.28 -18.43
C ASN A 11 -12.65 -3.64 -18.60
N LYS A 12 -11.44 -3.65 -19.17
CA LYS A 12 -10.64 -4.87 -19.28
C LYS A 12 -10.09 -5.34 -17.93
N PHE A 13 -9.72 -4.41 -17.04
CA PHE A 13 -9.30 -4.75 -15.67
C PHE A 13 -10.45 -5.28 -14.80
N PHE A 14 -11.64 -4.71 -14.96
CA PHE A 14 -12.82 -5.06 -14.18
C PHE A 14 -13.69 -6.15 -14.83
N ALA A 15 -13.11 -6.92 -15.78
CA ALA A 15 -13.78 -8.10 -16.31
C ALA A 15 -14.12 -9.07 -15.16
N TYR A 16 -15.41 -9.43 -15.09
CA TYR A 16 -15.95 -10.34 -14.07
C TYR A 16 -15.28 -11.72 -14.16
N ASP A 17 -15.21 -12.29 -15.36
CA ASP A 17 -14.51 -13.54 -15.63
C ASP A 17 -12.98 -13.31 -15.59
N PRO A 18 -12.25 -13.94 -14.63
CA PRO A 18 -10.79 -13.79 -14.54
C PRO A 18 -10.06 -14.24 -15.80
N LYS A 19 -10.61 -15.19 -16.57
CA LYS A 19 -10.00 -15.66 -17.83
C LYS A 19 -10.05 -14.62 -18.94
N ARG A 20 -10.97 -13.65 -18.84
CA ARG A 20 -11.16 -12.56 -19.80
C ARG A 20 -10.52 -11.25 -19.32
N ARG A 21 -9.99 -11.23 -18.10
CA ARG A 21 -9.30 -10.07 -17.55
C ARG A 21 -7.95 -9.90 -18.25
N VAL A 22 -7.61 -8.66 -18.56
CA VAL A 22 -6.33 -8.34 -19.19
C VAL A 22 -5.15 -8.69 -18.27
N THR A 23 -4.08 -9.21 -18.86
CA THR A 23 -2.81 -9.47 -18.16
C THR A 23 -2.05 -8.16 -17.94
N ALA A 24 -1.09 -8.13 -17.02
CA ALA A 24 -0.26 -6.94 -16.81
C ALA A 24 0.55 -6.58 -18.07
N GLU A 25 1.10 -7.59 -18.75
CA GLU A 25 1.90 -7.42 -19.97
C GLU A 25 1.09 -6.82 -21.13
N ASP A 26 -0.15 -7.26 -21.30
CA ASP A 26 -1.04 -6.74 -22.36
C ASP A 26 -1.61 -5.37 -21.99
N ALA A 27 -1.85 -5.12 -20.70
CA ALA A 27 -2.32 -3.83 -20.23
C ALA A 27 -1.28 -2.72 -20.47
N LEU A 28 0.01 -3.01 -20.23
CA LEU A 28 1.11 -2.04 -20.43
C LEU A 28 1.24 -1.57 -21.88
N LYS A 29 0.80 -2.36 -22.86
CA LYS A 29 0.83 -2.02 -24.29
C LYS A 29 -0.39 -1.21 -24.74
N HIS A 30 -1.28 -0.83 -23.82
CA HIS A 30 -2.49 -0.09 -24.16
C HIS A 30 -2.19 1.39 -24.43
N GLU A 31 -2.86 1.98 -25.41
CA GLU A 31 -2.76 3.41 -25.80
C GLU A 31 -3.00 4.41 -24.65
N TYR A 32 -3.56 3.95 -23.54
CA TYR A 32 -3.76 4.78 -22.35
C TYR A 32 -2.44 5.25 -21.73
N PHE A 33 -1.36 4.49 -21.92
CA PHE A 33 -0.03 4.88 -21.40
C PHE A 33 0.75 5.79 -22.35
N GLU A 34 0.25 5.97 -23.58
CA GLU A 34 0.84 6.84 -24.60
C GLU A 34 0.06 8.15 -24.76
N GLU A 35 -1.17 8.24 -24.24
CA GLU A 35 -1.95 9.48 -24.25
C GLU A 35 -1.39 10.52 -23.27
N SER A 36 -1.65 11.79 -23.58
CA SER A 36 -1.29 12.89 -22.67
C SER A 36 -2.26 12.94 -21.48
N PRO A 37 -1.79 13.14 -20.24
CA PRO A 37 -0.39 13.34 -19.86
C PRO A 37 0.40 12.02 -19.74
N LEU A 38 1.64 12.04 -20.22
CA LEU A 38 2.56 10.91 -20.07
C LEU A 38 2.92 10.65 -18.59
N PRO A 39 3.36 9.43 -18.26
CA PRO A 39 3.87 9.11 -16.94
C PRO A 39 4.97 10.09 -16.51
N VAL A 40 4.84 10.61 -15.29
CA VAL A 40 5.88 11.43 -14.67
C VAL A 40 7.06 10.52 -14.30
N ASP A 41 8.28 11.01 -14.48
CA ASP A 41 9.48 10.31 -14.04
C ASP A 41 9.45 10.08 -12.51
N PRO A 42 9.80 8.88 -12.01
CA PRO A 42 9.76 8.59 -10.58
C PRO A 42 10.57 9.56 -9.70
N SER A 43 11.60 10.21 -10.23
CA SER A 43 12.39 11.23 -9.51
C SER A 43 11.63 12.53 -9.24
N MET A 44 10.58 12.81 -10.02
CA MET A 44 9.70 13.97 -9.80
C MET A 44 8.60 13.66 -8.77
N PHE A 45 8.43 12.41 -8.34
CA PHE A 45 7.53 12.11 -7.25
C PHE A 45 8.05 12.72 -5.94
N PRO A 46 7.18 13.32 -5.11
CA PRO A 46 7.61 13.82 -3.83
C PRO A 46 8.10 12.65 -2.97
N THR A 47 9.31 12.76 -2.43
CA THR A 47 9.83 11.86 -1.39
C THR A 47 9.16 12.17 -0.06
N TRP A 48 7.84 11.96 0.02
CA TRP A 48 7.19 11.85 1.32
C TRP A 48 7.59 10.52 1.91
N PRO A 49 8.13 10.46 3.15
CA PRO A 49 8.31 9.19 3.82
C PRO A 49 6.96 8.46 3.82
N ALA A 50 6.95 7.20 3.40
CA ALA A 50 5.72 6.42 3.41
C ALA A 50 5.19 6.41 4.86
N LYS A 51 3.88 6.57 5.06
CA LYS A 51 3.29 6.54 6.41
C LYS A 51 3.61 5.25 7.18
N SER A 52 3.96 4.17 6.48
CA SER A 52 4.48 2.91 7.02
C SER A 52 5.95 2.97 7.44
N GLU A 53 6.78 3.79 6.78
CA GLU A 53 8.19 4.02 7.12
C GLU A 53 8.35 4.97 8.31
N MET A 54 7.36 5.84 8.53
CA MET A 54 7.09 6.39 9.87
C MET A 54 6.60 5.26 10.77
N THR A 55 7.51 4.37 11.14
CA THR A 55 7.46 3.76 12.47
C THR A 55 7.31 4.94 13.40
N LYS A 56 6.07 5.18 13.85
CA LYS A 56 5.83 5.96 15.05
C LYS A 56 6.69 5.24 16.06
N LYS A 57 7.91 5.74 16.31
CA LYS A 57 8.67 5.35 17.50
C LYS A 57 7.63 5.51 18.58
N SER A 58 7.22 4.37 19.08
CA SER A 58 6.09 4.27 19.95
C SER A 58 6.50 5.07 21.18
N VAL A 59 6.16 6.36 21.21
CA VAL A 59 6.01 7.13 22.44
C VAL A 59 4.73 6.61 23.10
N ARG A 60 4.61 5.28 23.23
CA ARG A 60 3.79 4.70 24.26
C ARG A 60 4.55 5.06 25.53
N PRO A 61 3.96 5.83 26.46
CA PRO A 61 4.53 5.88 27.80
C PRO A 61 4.75 4.44 28.23
N LYS A 62 5.96 4.09 28.70
CA LYS A 62 6.21 2.76 29.25
C LYS A 62 5.12 2.55 30.30
N SER A 63 4.29 1.53 30.13
CA SER A 63 3.39 1.07 31.18
C SER A 63 4.24 0.98 32.46
N PRO A 64 3.77 1.51 33.61
CA PRO A 64 4.54 1.40 34.83
C PRO A 64 4.86 -0.07 35.09
N THR A 65 6.10 -0.33 35.50
CA THR A 65 6.56 -1.68 35.84
C THR A 65 5.61 -2.29 36.86
N ALA A 66 5.22 -3.55 36.66
CA ALA A 66 4.37 -4.26 37.61
C ALA A 66 5.05 -4.25 39.01
N PRO A 67 4.29 -4.04 40.10
CA PRO A 67 4.86 -4.02 41.45
C PRO A 67 5.55 -5.36 41.79
N GLU A 68 6.65 -5.30 42.54
CA GLU A 68 7.53 -6.43 42.92
C GLU A 68 6.83 -7.61 43.62
N GLY A 69 5.55 -7.50 43.97
CA GLY A 69 4.78 -8.53 44.69
C GLY A 69 4.60 -9.86 43.95
N GLY A 70 4.94 -9.94 42.65
CA GLY A 70 4.88 -11.19 41.89
C GLY A 70 5.98 -12.21 42.21
N ALA A 71 7.09 -11.78 42.82
CA ALA A 71 8.23 -12.66 43.12
C ALA A 71 8.06 -13.50 44.39
N PHE A 72 7.17 -13.09 45.31
CA PHE A 72 7.03 -13.74 46.61
C PHE A 72 6.28 -15.09 46.58
N PHE A 73 5.50 -15.37 45.54
CA PHE A 73 4.67 -16.59 45.48
C PHE A 73 5.35 -17.80 44.85
N PHE A 74 6.55 -17.65 44.28
CA PHE A 74 7.22 -18.76 43.57
C PHE A 74 7.98 -19.71 44.50
N ASN A 75 8.25 -19.32 45.75
CA ASN A 75 9.14 -20.08 46.65
C ASN A 75 8.49 -20.55 47.96
N GLN A 76 7.16 -20.67 47.99
CA GLN A 76 6.45 -21.41 49.05
C GLN A 76 5.81 -22.67 48.47
N LYS A 77 6.61 -23.73 48.34
CA LYS A 77 6.14 -25.11 48.27
C LYS A 77 7.00 -25.97 49.18
#